data_AF-A0A2N1J8P1-F1
#
_entry.id   AF-A0A2N1J8P1-F1
#
_cell.length_a   1.000
_cell.length_b   1.000
_cell.length_c   1.000
_cell.angle_alpha   90.00
_cell.angle_beta   90.00
_cell.angle_gamma   90.00
#
_symmetry.space_group_name_H-M   'P 1'
#
loop_
_entity.id
_entity.type
_entity.pdbx_description
1 polymer ?
#
loop_
_entity_poly.entity_id
_entity_poly.type
_entity_poly.pdbx_seq_one_letter_code
_entity_poly.pdbx_strand_id
1 'polypeptide(L)'
;MASKRMRGIAVARPILIGSTATPLSPSERLTAPPDHTHRWTVAVRSAASNPLPSVPAEETDGPRDESAIGTRQRESELDLHKAVGGKDDLSYFIKRVQFRLHETYAQPTRNIDTAPFSVTETGWGEFEIQIKLFFVPEASEKPLTVLHHLKLHAWPTTPISSTVVPGPAAISGPSLSGTPAASLPRVVHSWQYEEIVFPEPLESFYDILVSHPPTPWPVASAQAFADPKSYEAYRADREKNPLHPLHTPTGHLAEALSLEAQRNEADRIDQARVNLVRQLDSDRVRLIEMERSVAEARAKIAALEPAALQVPPASSPR
;
A
#
# COMPACT_ATOMS: atom_id res chain seq x y z
N MET A 1 -38.35 -3.45 -20.52
CA MET A 1 -37.35 -2.76 -21.36
C MET A 1 -36.54 -3.82 -22.05
N ALA A 2 -36.40 -3.79 -23.38
CA ALA A 2 -35.61 -4.77 -24.10
C ALA A 2 -34.14 -4.69 -23.65
N SER A 3 -33.51 -5.81 -23.29
CA SER A 3 -32.13 -5.81 -22.80
C SER A 3 -31.17 -5.70 -23.99
N LYS A 4 -30.71 -4.49 -24.25
CA LYS A 4 -29.72 -4.18 -25.30
C LYS A 4 -28.32 -4.50 -24.77
N ARG A 5 -27.50 -5.18 -25.57
CA ARG A 5 -26.07 -5.39 -25.28
C ARG A 5 -25.22 -4.30 -25.91
N MET A 6 -24.19 -3.87 -25.18
CA MET A 6 -23.22 -2.86 -25.61
C MET A 6 -22.17 -3.47 -26.53
N ARG A 7 -22.46 -3.53 -27.83
CA ARG A 7 -21.59 -4.19 -28.83
C ARG A 7 -20.21 -3.53 -28.94
N GLY A 8 -19.18 -4.35 -29.12
CA GLY A 8 -17.80 -3.87 -29.30
C GLY A 8 -17.16 -3.26 -28.05
N ILE A 9 -17.81 -3.35 -26.89
CA ILE A 9 -17.28 -2.88 -25.60
C ILE A 9 -17.08 -4.08 -24.68
N ALA A 10 -15.91 -4.15 -24.05
CA ALA A 10 -15.66 -5.06 -22.93
C ALA A 10 -15.26 -4.25 -21.70
N VAL A 11 -15.79 -4.61 -20.55
CA VAL A 11 -15.47 -3.96 -19.28
C VAL A 11 -14.86 -4.99 -18.34
N ALA A 12 -13.65 -4.71 -17.84
CA ALA A 12 -12.95 -5.59 -16.91
C ALA A 12 -13.10 -5.12 -15.46
N ARG A 13 -13.12 -6.07 -14.52
CA ARG A 13 -13.11 -5.80 -13.07
C ARG A 13 -11.99 -6.56 -12.36
N PRO A 14 -11.00 -5.85 -11.79
CA PRO A 14 -9.87 -6.47 -11.12
C PRO A 14 -10.26 -6.95 -9.73
N ILE A 15 -9.98 -8.21 -9.43
CA ILE A 15 -10.25 -8.84 -8.14
C ILE A 15 -9.03 -9.65 -7.67
N LEU A 16 -9.03 -9.95 -6.37
CA LEU A 16 -8.10 -10.88 -5.75
C LEU A 16 -8.89 -12.06 -5.21
N ILE A 17 -8.45 -13.25 -5.55
CA ILE A 17 -8.97 -14.50 -5.01
C ILE A 17 -7.82 -15.15 -4.26
N GLY A 18 -8.04 -15.52 -3.01
CA GLY A 18 -6.96 -16.12 -2.26
C GLY A 18 -7.26 -16.40 -0.82
N SER A 19 -6.21 -16.70 -0.07
CA SER A 19 -6.28 -17.03 1.33
C SER A 19 -5.11 -16.46 2.13
N THR A 20 -5.36 -16.33 3.42
CA THR A 20 -4.35 -16.00 4.44
C THR A 20 -4.38 -17.07 5.53
N ALA A 21 -3.23 -17.43 6.09
CA ALA A 21 -3.16 -18.44 7.15
C ALA A 21 -2.15 -18.07 8.25
N THR A 22 -2.47 -18.45 9.48
CA THR A 22 -1.62 -18.30 10.66
C THR A 22 -1.68 -19.56 11.52
N PRO A 23 -0.57 -19.99 12.14
CA PRO A 23 -0.60 -21.00 13.20
C PRO A 23 -1.55 -20.58 14.33
N LEU A 24 -2.31 -21.54 14.87
CA LEU A 24 -3.19 -21.28 16.01
C LEU A 24 -2.36 -20.93 17.25
N SER A 25 -2.77 -19.86 17.93
CA SER A 25 -2.23 -19.51 19.24
C SER A 25 -2.62 -20.55 20.30
N PRO A 26 -1.89 -20.62 21.43
CA PRO A 26 -2.20 -21.58 22.49
C PRO A 26 -3.64 -21.48 23.01
N SER A 27 -4.22 -20.26 23.08
CA SER A 27 -5.61 -20.04 23.49
C SER A 27 -6.61 -20.55 22.47
N GLU A 28 -6.37 -20.31 21.17
CA GLU A 28 -7.27 -20.75 20.10
C GLU A 28 -7.27 -22.28 19.93
N ARG A 29 -6.14 -22.93 20.23
CA ARG A 29 -6.03 -24.39 20.26
C ARG A 29 -6.91 -25.05 21.32
N LEU A 30 -7.28 -24.34 22.39
CA LEU A 30 -8.19 -24.87 23.42
C LEU A 30 -9.63 -25.00 22.92
N THR A 31 -10.01 -24.16 21.97
CA THR A 31 -11.37 -24.10 21.40
C THR A 31 -11.49 -24.77 20.04
N ALA A 32 -10.37 -24.90 19.32
CA ALA A 32 -10.33 -25.54 18.01
C ALA A 32 -10.38 -27.07 18.13
N PRO A 33 -10.81 -27.80 17.09
CA PRO A 33 -10.67 -29.25 17.02
C PRO A 33 -9.21 -29.69 17.28
N PRO A 34 -8.99 -30.85 17.95
CA PRO A 34 -7.65 -31.24 18.45
C PRO A 34 -6.56 -31.32 17.38
N ASP A 35 -6.94 -31.72 16.17
CA ASP A 35 -5.99 -31.91 15.06
C ASP A 35 -5.67 -30.62 14.31
N HIS A 36 -6.39 -29.52 14.58
CA HIS A 36 -6.23 -28.28 13.83
C HIS A 36 -4.95 -27.53 14.26
N THR A 37 -4.22 -27.01 13.27
CA THR A 37 -2.92 -26.36 13.50
C THR A 37 -2.91 -24.90 13.05
N HIS A 38 -3.75 -24.52 12.10
CA HIS A 38 -3.81 -23.18 11.53
C HIS A 38 -5.23 -22.63 11.56
N ARG A 39 -5.35 -21.31 11.71
CA ARG A 39 -6.51 -20.52 11.28
C ARG A 39 -6.21 -19.96 9.91
N TRP A 40 -7.18 -20.05 9.02
CA TRP A 40 -7.06 -19.52 7.67
C TRP A 40 -8.34 -18.80 7.26
N THR A 41 -8.19 -17.83 6.37
CA THR A 41 -9.30 -17.07 5.79
C THR A 41 -9.15 -17.07 4.28
N VAL A 42 -10.12 -17.64 3.57
CA VAL A 42 -10.25 -17.53 2.11
C VAL A 42 -11.18 -16.37 1.78
N ALA A 43 -10.88 -15.60 0.73
CA ALA A 43 -11.70 -14.45 0.36
C ALA A 43 -11.63 -14.12 -1.14
N VAL A 44 -12.67 -13.41 -1.58
CA VAL A 44 -12.70 -12.65 -2.84
C VAL A 44 -12.75 -11.16 -2.48
N ARG A 45 -11.80 -10.38 -2.99
CA ARG A 45 -11.61 -8.96 -2.64
C ARG A 45 -11.37 -8.12 -3.87
N SER A 46 -11.58 -6.81 -3.77
CA SER A 46 -11.09 -5.88 -4.81
C SER A 46 -9.57 -5.92 -4.87
N ALA A 47 -9.00 -5.69 -6.06
CA ALA A 47 -7.54 -5.62 -6.21
C ALA A 47 -6.90 -4.45 -5.47
N ALA A 48 -7.60 -3.31 -5.41
CA ALA A 48 -7.14 -2.18 -4.64
C ALA A 48 -7.14 -2.51 -3.14
N SER A 49 -6.04 -2.18 -2.48
CA SER A 49 -5.82 -2.38 -1.03
C SER A 49 -5.92 -1.04 -0.32
N ASN A 50 -6.36 -1.05 0.94
CA ASN A 50 -6.14 0.10 1.81
C ASN A 50 -4.64 0.27 2.03
N PRO A 51 -4.15 1.51 2.14
CA PRO A 51 -2.73 1.73 2.32
C PRO A 51 -2.29 1.10 3.65
N LEU A 52 -1.14 0.42 3.64
CA LEU A 52 -0.65 -0.31 4.81
C LEU A 52 -0.32 0.69 5.94
N PRO A 53 -0.73 0.41 7.19
CA PRO A 53 -0.26 1.20 8.33
C PRO A 53 1.26 1.16 8.38
N SER A 54 1.88 2.31 8.65
CA SER A 54 3.32 2.41 8.84
C SER A 54 3.75 1.52 10.00
N VAL A 55 4.63 0.54 9.73
CA VAL A 55 5.30 -0.22 10.78
C VAL A 55 6.15 0.79 11.57
N PRO A 56 5.94 0.97 12.88
CA PRO A 56 6.84 1.81 13.66
C PRO A 56 8.24 1.21 13.56
N ALA A 57 9.20 2.01 13.09
CA ALA A 57 10.61 1.66 13.13
C ALA A 57 10.93 1.24 14.57
N GLU A 58 11.59 0.09 14.73
CA GLU A 58 11.97 -0.46 16.04
C GLU A 58 12.48 0.67 16.94
N GLU A 59 11.76 0.93 18.04
CA GLU A 59 12.22 1.86 19.06
C GLU A 59 13.56 1.34 19.58
N THR A 60 14.63 2.07 19.29
CA THR A 60 15.93 1.88 19.92
C THR A 60 15.75 1.96 21.44
N ASP A 61 16.14 0.87 22.10
CA ASP A 61 16.09 0.60 23.54
C ASP A 61 16.50 1.84 24.38
N GLY A 62 15.50 2.54 24.92
CA GLY A 62 15.65 3.62 25.90
C GLY A 62 15.09 3.18 27.26
N PRO A 63 15.59 3.72 28.38
CA PRO A 63 15.33 3.14 29.70
C PRO A 63 13.83 3.23 30.07
N ARG A 64 13.26 2.07 30.42
CA ARG A 64 11.84 1.87 30.73
C ARG A 64 11.48 2.54 32.05
N ASP A 65 10.57 3.50 31.99
CA ASP A 65 9.87 4.03 33.17
C ASP A 65 8.59 3.21 33.39
N GLU A 66 8.52 2.47 34.51
CA GLU A 66 7.43 1.56 34.84
C GLU A 66 6.19 2.33 35.33
N SER A 67 5.38 2.91 34.43
CA SER A 67 4.02 3.36 34.81
C SER A 67 3.03 3.62 33.66
N ALA A 68 3.09 2.88 32.55
CA ALA A 68 2.09 3.02 31.47
C ALA A 68 1.27 1.73 31.27
N ILE A 69 0.13 1.67 31.96
CA ILE A 69 -0.98 0.77 31.65
C ILE A 69 -1.55 1.21 30.28
N GLY A 70 -1.16 0.56 29.18
CA GLY A 70 -1.66 0.96 27.86
C GLY A 70 -1.10 0.25 26.62
N THR A 71 -0.64 -1.00 26.69
CA THR A 71 -0.02 -1.68 25.53
C THR A 71 -0.82 -2.82 24.90
N ARG A 72 -2.00 -3.19 25.43
CA ARG A 72 -2.81 -4.29 24.85
C ARG A 72 -3.73 -3.91 23.69
N GLN A 73 -3.91 -2.63 23.39
CA GLN A 73 -4.84 -2.16 22.33
C GLN A 73 -4.17 -1.69 21.05
N ARG A 74 -2.82 -1.72 20.96
CA ARG A 74 -2.10 -1.18 19.80
C ARG A 74 -1.62 -2.23 18.79
N GLU A 75 -1.57 -3.51 19.18
CA GLU A 75 -1.32 -4.64 18.25
C GLU A 75 -2.56 -4.99 17.39
N SER A 76 -3.74 -4.46 17.72
CA SER A 76 -5.00 -4.76 17.02
C SER A 76 -5.23 -3.95 15.73
N GLU A 77 -4.33 -3.03 15.36
CA GLU A 77 -4.53 -2.15 14.20
C GLU A 77 -3.96 -2.71 12.88
N LEU A 78 -3.04 -3.68 12.96
CA LEU A 78 -2.50 -4.40 11.80
C LEU A 78 -3.10 -5.81 11.71
N ASP A 79 -4.37 -5.91 11.34
CA ASP A 79 -4.94 -7.20 10.92
C ASP A 79 -4.28 -7.61 9.59
N LEU A 80 -3.16 -8.34 9.70
CA LEU A 80 -2.38 -8.82 8.56
C LEU A 80 -3.23 -9.68 7.61
N HIS A 81 -4.31 -10.31 8.07
CA HIS A 81 -5.24 -11.03 7.20
C HIS A 81 -6.04 -10.09 6.27
N LYS A 82 -6.14 -8.80 6.61
CA LYS A 82 -6.84 -7.75 5.85
C LYS A 82 -5.90 -6.79 5.12
N ALA A 83 -4.58 -7.01 5.20
CA ALA A 83 -3.58 -6.16 4.56
C ALA A 83 -3.67 -6.14 3.01
N VAL A 84 -4.26 -7.17 2.40
CA VAL A 84 -4.32 -7.34 0.94
C VAL A 84 -5.75 -7.20 0.43
N GLY A 85 -5.95 -6.28 -0.51
CA GLY A 85 -7.21 -6.05 -1.22
C GLY A 85 -8.34 -5.50 -0.36
N GLY A 86 -9.52 -5.34 -0.97
CA GLY A 86 -10.77 -5.03 -0.29
C GLY A 86 -11.03 -3.55 -0.01
N LYS A 87 -10.37 -2.64 -0.74
CA LYS A 87 -10.68 -1.21 -0.70
C LYS A 87 -12.01 -0.87 -1.39
N ASP A 88 -12.31 -1.51 -2.52
CA ASP A 88 -13.53 -1.28 -3.29
C ASP A 88 -14.61 -2.30 -2.90
N ASP A 89 -15.87 -1.86 -2.93
CA ASP A 89 -17.01 -2.77 -2.81
C ASP A 89 -17.21 -3.55 -4.13
N LEU A 90 -17.43 -4.86 -4.04
CA LEU A 90 -17.70 -5.72 -5.19
C LEU A 90 -19.19 -6.10 -5.33
N SER A 91 -20.02 -5.75 -4.34
CA SER A 91 -21.43 -6.16 -4.28
C SER A 91 -22.28 -5.59 -5.43
N TYR A 92 -21.83 -4.54 -6.12
CA TYR A 92 -22.54 -3.98 -7.28
C TYR A 92 -22.55 -4.90 -8.51
N PHE A 93 -21.62 -5.86 -8.61
CA PHE A 93 -21.59 -6.83 -9.71
C PHE A 93 -21.51 -8.29 -9.27
N ILE A 94 -21.07 -8.56 -8.03
CA ILE A 94 -21.10 -9.88 -7.41
C ILE A 94 -22.28 -9.96 -6.45
N LYS A 95 -23.24 -10.83 -6.77
CA LYS A 95 -24.40 -11.11 -5.91
C LYS A 95 -24.06 -12.07 -4.77
N ARG A 96 -23.21 -13.06 -5.03
CA ARG A 96 -22.89 -14.11 -4.05
C ARG A 96 -21.58 -14.78 -4.39
N VAL A 97 -20.81 -15.13 -3.37
CA VAL A 97 -19.65 -16.02 -3.50
C VAL A 97 -19.92 -17.31 -2.73
N GLN A 98 -19.75 -18.43 -3.40
CA GLN A 98 -19.85 -19.76 -2.81
C GLN A 98 -18.45 -20.35 -2.67
N PHE A 99 -18.09 -20.76 -1.45
CA PHE A 99 -16.86 -21.48 -1.15
C PHE A 99 -17.21 -22.92 -0.87
N ARG A 100 -16.69 -23.86 -1.68
CA ARG A 100 -16.78 -25.29 -1.41
C ARG A 100 -15.46 -25.75 -0.80
N LEU A 101 -15.52 -25.99 0.50
CA LEU A 101 -14.47 -26.53 1.34
C LEU A 101 -14.35 -28.05 1.17
N HIS A 102 -13.31 -28.64 1.75
CA HIS A 102 -13.14 -30.09 1.82
C HIS A 102 -14.29 -30.75 2.60
N GLU A 103 -14.65 -31.98 2.23
CA GLU A 103 -15.83 -32.70 2.76
C GLU A 103 -15.75 -33.00 4.27
N THR A 104 -14.55 -32.91 4.86
CA THR A 104 -14.33 -33.05 6.30
C THR A 104 -14.92 -31.90 7.12
N TYR A 105 -15.21 -30.74 6.50
CA TYR A 105 -15.83 -29.62 7.19
C TYR A 105 -17.35 -29.79 7.26
N ALA A 106 -17.94 -29.42 8.40
CA ALA A 106 -19.39 -29.31 8.50
C ALA A 106 -19.90 -28.24 7.53
N GLN A 107 -20.94 -28.59 6.76
CA GLN A 107 -21.50 -27.73 5.71
C GLN A 107 -20.39 -27.20 4.78
N PRO A 108 -19.73 -28.07 3.99
CA PRO A 108 -18.56 -27.70 3.22
C PRO A 108 -18.85 -26.63 2.16
N THR A 109 -20.11 -26.47 1.76
CA THR A 109 -20.53 -25.38 0.86
C THR A 109 -21.01 -24.18 1.67
N ARG A 110 -20.24 -23.09 1.67
CA ARG A 110 -20.54 -21.82 2.33
C ARG A 110 -20.96 -20.79 1.29
N ASN A 111 -22.13 -20.18 1.49
CA ASN A 111 -22.67 -19.14 0.61
C ASN A 111 -22.60 -17.80 1.31
N ILE A 112 -21.92 -16.82 0.71
CA ILE A 112 -21.77 -15.46 1.22
C ILE A 112 -22.42 -14.49 0.24
N ASP A 113 -23.54 -13.91 0.64
CA ASP A 113 -24.38 -13.06 -0.22
C ASP A 113 -24.03 -11.57 -0.13
N THR A 114 -23.30 -11.17 0.91
CA THR A 114 -22.93 -9.77 1.17
C THR A 114 -21.44 -9.66 1.47
N ALA A 115 -20.80 -8.58 1.01
CA ALA A 115 -19.42 -8.29 1.38
C ALA A 115 -19.28 -8.13 2.91
N PRO A 116 -18.16 -8.54 3.52
CA PRO A 116 -16.96 -9.12 2.90
C PRO A 116 -17.14 -10.58 2.47
N PHE A 117 -16.77 -10.88 1.22
CA PHE A 117 -16.84 -12.24 0.66
C PHE A 117 -15.69 -13.10 1.16
N SER A 118 -15.76 -13.54 2.42
CA SER A 118 -14.72 -14.35 3.06
C SER A 118 -15.26 -15.42 3.98
N VAL A 119 -14.49 -16.49 4.15
CA VAL A 119 -14.75 -17.56 5.12
C VAL A 119 -13.49 -17.77 5.94
N THR A 120 -13.62 -17.70 7.27
CA THR A 120 -12.56 -18.02 8.22
C THR A 120 -12.85 -19.37 8.87
N GLU A 121 -11.85 -20.23 8.87
CA GLU A 121 -11.93 -21.58 9.42
C GLU A 121 -10.59 -21.98 10.06
N THR A 122 -10.61 -23.12 10.75
CA THR A 122 -9.38 -23.73 11.28
C THR A 122 -9.16 -25.08 10.62
N GLY A 123 -7.90 -25.51 10.47
CA GLY A 123 -7.58 -26.77 9.83
C GLY A 123 -6.11 -27.15 9.95
N TRP A 124 -5.77 -28.29 9.37
CA TRP A 124 -4.41 -28.85 9.42
C TRP A 124 -3.79 -29.15 8.06
N GLY A 125 -4.60 -29.30 7.02
CA GLY A 125 -4.17 -29.67 5.68
C GLY A 125 -4.38 -28.56 4.65
N GLU A 126 -3.54 -28.59 3.62
CA GLU A 126 -3.69 -27.82 2.39
C GLU A 126 -4.62 -28.58 1.43
N PHE A 127 -5.56 -27.89 0.80
CA PHE A 127 -6.51 -28.49 -0.13
C PHE A 127 -7.03 -27.46 -1.13
N GLU A 128 -7.70 -27.92 -2.17
CA GLU A 128 -8.29 -27.07 -3.21
C GLU A 128 -9.70 -26.62 -2.82
N ILE A 129 -9.91 -25.31 -2.73
CA ILE A 129 -11.20 -24.68 -2.47
C ILE A 129 -11.80 -24.27 -3.80
N GLN A 130 -12.98 -24.79 -4.12
CA GLN A 130 -13.73 -24.34 -5.29
C GLN A 130 -14.54 -23.09 -4.94
N ILE A 131 -14.22 -21.98 -5.58
CA ILE A 131 -14.82 -20.66 -5.36
C ILE A 131 -15.70 -20.32 -6.56
N LYS A 132 -17.00 -20.15 -6.33
CA LYS A 132 -17.99 -19.87 -7.38
C LYS A 132 -18.63 -18.51 -7.17
N LEU A 133 -18.42 -17.61 -8.13
CA LEU A 133 -18.92 -16.25 -8.12
C LEU A 133 -20.23 -16.20 -8.90
N PHE A 134 -21.30 -15.75 -8.25
CA PHE A 134 -22.59 -15.47 -8.86
C PHE A 134 -22.72 -13.97 -9.07
N PHE A 135 -23.00 -13.57 -10.31
CA PHE A 135 -23.18 -12.17 -10.67
C PHE A 135 -24.58 -11.67 -10.36
N VAL A 136 -24.72 -10.35 -10.30
CA VAL A 136 -26.03 -9.69 -10.22
C VAL A 136 -26.90 -10.05 -11.43
N PRO A 137 -28.23 -10.12 -11.29
CA PRO A 137 -29.12 -10.52 -12.39
C PRO A 137 -28.95 -9.67 -13.65
N GLU A 138 -28.61 -8.39 -13.48
CA GLU A 138 -28.39 -7.41 -14.54
C GLU A 138 -27.20 -7.79 -15.43
N ALA A 139 -26.20 -8.50 -14.89
CA ALA A 139 -25.08 -9.00 -15.68
C ALA A 139 -25.52 -10.06 -16.69
N SER A 140 -26.54 -10.86 -16.35
CA SER A 140 -27.00 -12.01 -17.14
C SER A 140 -25.85 -12.97 -17.54
N GLU A 141 -24.81 -13.05 -16.71
CA GLU A 141 -23.65 -13.89 -16.95
C GLU A 141 -23.69 -15.19 -16.15
N LYS A 142 -23.05 -16.23 -16.71
CA LYS A 142 -22.93 -17.52 -16.02
C LYS A 142 -22.01 -17.38 -14.81
N PRO A 143 -22.26 -18.11 -13.70
CA PRO A 143 -21.37 -18.07 -12.55
C PRO A 143 -19.94 -18.50 -12.93
N LEU A 144 -18.95 -17.70 -12.50
CA LEU A 144 -17.54 -17.99 -12.69
C LEU A 144 -17.08 -18.96 -11.59
N THR A 145 -16.30 -19.99 -11.95
CA THR A 145 -15.74 -20.94 -10.97
C THR A 145 -14.23 -20.91 -11.06
N VAL A 146 -13.58 -20.69 -9.92
CA VAL A 146 -12.13 -20.65 -9.74
C VAL A 146 -11.75 -21.70 -8.70
N LEU A 147 -10.61 -22.35 -8.89
CA LEU A 147 -10.06 -23.28 -7.93
C LEU A 147 -8.85 -22.64 -7.26
N HIS A 148 -8.89 -22.53 -5.93
CA HIS A 148 -7.83 -21.92 -5.14
C HIS A 148 -7.17 -22.95 -4.24
N HIS A 149 -5.85 -23.12 -4.33
CA HIS A 149 -5.12 -24.01 -3.45
C HIS A 149 -4.79 -23.31 -2.12
N LEU A 150 -5.40 -23.78 -1.03
CA LEU A 150 -5.18 -23.24 0.32
C LEU A 150 -3.74 -23.50 0.75
N LYS A 151 -3.00 -22.42 1.03
CA LYS A 151 -1.62 -22.50 1.53
C LYS A 151 -1.57 -22.20 3.03
N LEU A 152 -1.03 -23.12 3.81
CA LEU A 152 -0.87 -22.98 5.27
C LEU A 152 0.58 -22.67 5.66
N HIS A 153 1.54 -23.23 4.92
CA HIS A 153 2.96 -23.11 5.22
C HIS A 153 3.66 -22.07 4.34
N ALA A 154 4.72 -21.46 4.88
CA ALA A 154 5.55 -20.54 4.11
C ALA A 154 6.13 -21.24 2.87
N TRP A 155 6.24 -20.47 1.78
CA TRP A 155 6.87 -20.94 0.56
C TRP A 155 8.35 -21.25 0.84
N PRO A 156 8.89 -22.38 0.33
CA PRO A 156 10.30 -22.67 0.48
C PRO A 156 11.08 -21.54 -0.18
N THR A 157 11.77 -20.73 0.62
CA THR A 157 12.68 -19.74 0.07
C THR A 157 13.91 -20.51 -0.37
N THR A 158 13.99 -20.85 -1.66
CA THR A 158 15.29 -21.21 -2.24
C THR A 158 16.19 -20.02 -1.98
N PRO A 159 17.30 -20.18 -1.23
CA PRO A 159 18.25 -19.11 -1.15
C PRO A 159 18.75 -18.87 -2.57
N ILE A 160 18.30 -17.79 -3.21
CA ILE A 160 18.98 -17.26 -4.37
C ILE A 160 20.33 -16.88 -3.82
N SER A 161 21.30 -17.76 -4.08
CA SER A 161 22.71 -17.51 -3.83
C SER A 161 23.03 -16.26 -4.63
N SER A 162 22.98 -15.10 -3.98
CA SER A 162 23.74 -13.94 -4.39
C SER A 162 25.13 -14.49 -4.65
N THR A 163 25.54 -14.50 -5.92
CA THR A 163 26.80 -15.04 -6.39
C THR A 163 27.92 -14.39 -5.60
N VAL A 164 28.30 -15.04 -4.49
CA VAL A 164 29.53 -14.80 -3.78
C VAL A 164 30.62 -15.32 -4.71
N VAL A 165 31.43 -14.39 -5.20
CA VAL A 165 32.67 -14.66 -5.91
C VAL A 165 33.45 -15.74 -5.13
N PRO A 166 33.85 -16.86 -5.74
CA PRO A 166 34.49 -17.95 -5.01
C PRO A 166 35.92 -17.55 -4.61
N GLY A 167 36.12 -17.22 -3.34
CA GLY A 167 37.43 -17.21 -2.68
C GLY A 167 37.69 -18.58 -2.03
N PRO A 168 38.91 -19.15 -2.10
CA PRO A 168 39.12 -20.55 -1.78
C PRO A 168 39.22 -20.84 -0.27
N ALA A 169 38.55 -21.93 0.11
CA ALA A 169 38.91 -22.95 1.08
C ALA A 169 39.15 -22.63 2.59
N ALA A 170 38.27 -23.27 3.40
CA ALA A 170 38.47 -23.84 4.74
C ALA A 170 38.46 -22.84 5.93
N ILE A 171 37.72 -23.07 7.02
CA ILE A 171 37.82 -24.17 7.98
C ILE A 171 36.52 -24.28 8.81
N SER A 172 36.11 -25.51 9.10
CA SER A 172 34.99 -25.89 9.97
C SER A 172 35.19 -25.46 11.43
N GLY A 173 34.13 -24.95 12.09
CA GLY A 173 34.04 -24.75 13.53
C GLY A 173 32.60 -24.94 14.04
N PRO A 174 32.37 -25.48 15.25
CA PRO A 174 31.07 -26.02 15.66
C PRO A 174 30.10 -24.95 16.19
N SER A 175 28.81 -25.24 15.99
CA SER A 175 27.60 -24.57 16.46
C SER A 175 27.70 -23.91 17.84
N LEU A 176 27.33 -22.63 17.92
CA LEU A 176 26.81 -22.00 19.14
C LEU A 176 25.43 -21.40 18.86
N SER A 177 24.46 -22.00 19.55
CA SER A 177 23.16 -21.49 19.97
C SER A 177 22.98 -19.97 19.85
N GLY A 178 22.33 -19.54 18.76
CA GLY A 178 21.60 -18.28 18.70
C GLY A 178 20.12 -18.60 18.88
N THR A 179 19.56 -18.20 20.01
CA THR A 179 18.12 -18.19 20.29
C THR A 179 17.38 -17.65 19.06
N PRO A 180 16.43 -18.38 18.44
CA PRO A 180 15.62 -17.79 17.39
C PRO A 180 14.79 -16.70 18.08
N ALA A 181 15.12 -15.43 17.80
CA ALA A 181 14.29 -14.30 18.16
C ALA A 181 12.85 -14.67 17.78
N ALA A 182 11.94 -14.57 18.75
CA ALA A 182 10.57 -15.04 18.62
C ALA A 182 9.88 -14.33 17.44
N SER A 183 9.94 -14.95 16.25
CA SER A 183 9.27 -14.40 15.08
C SER A 183 7.78 -14.62 15.27
N LEU A 184 7.03 -13.55 15.48
CA LEU A 184 5.57 -13.59 15.34
C LEU A 184 5.20 -14.30 14.02
N PRO A 185 4.12 -15.09 14.00
CA PRO A 185 3.78 -15.92 12.86
C PRO A 185 3.63 -15.06 11.60
N ARG A 186 4.52 -15.26 10.62
CA ARG A 186 4.37 -14.70 9.28
C ARG A 186 3.03 -15.18 8.74
N VAL A 187 2.06 -14.27 8.58
CA VAL A 187 0.82 -14.60 7.88
C VAL A 187 1.21 -15.12 6.50
N VAL A 188 0.80 -16.34 6.19
CA VAL A 188 1.03 -16.93 4.88
C VAL A 188 -0.02 -16.37 3.95
N HIS A 189 0.44 -15.67 2.92
CA HIS A 189 -0.41 -15.10 1.88
C HIS A 189 -0.33 -15.95 0.62
N SER A 190 -1.49 -16.32 0.08
CA SER A 190 -1.64 -16.96 -1.23
C SER A 190 -2.76 -16.26 -1.96
N TRP A 191 -2.42 -15.27 -2.79
CA TRP A 191 -3.37 -14.45 -3.52
C TRP A 191 -3.10 -14.53 -5.02
N GLN A 192 -4.18 -14.64 -5.78
CA GLN A 192 -4.17 -14.62 -7.24
C GLN A 192 -4.93 -13.39 -7.73
N TYR A 193 -4.29 -12.65 -8.63
CA TYR A 193 -4.92 -11.55 -9.35
C TYR A 193 -5.74 -12.10 -10.50
N GLU A 194 -6.98 -11.66 -10.61
CA GLU A 194 -7.91 -12.04 -11.67
C GLU A 194 -8.62 -10.81 -12.21
N GLU A 195 -8.93 -10.83 -13.51
CA GLU A 195 -9.76 -9.81 -14.16
C GLU A 195 -11.02 -10.45 -14.71
N ILE A 196 -12.16 -10.08 -14.14
CA ILE A 196 -13.45 -10.53 -14.65
C ILE A 196 -13.81 -9.63 -15.83
N VAL A 197 -13.77 -10.20 -17.03
CA VAL A 197 -14.12 -9.49 -18.26
C VAL A 197 -15.58 -9.76 -18.60
N PHE A 198 -16.34 -8.68 -18.77
CA PHE A 198 -17.72 -8.69 -19.25
C PHE A 198 -17.73 -8.24 -20.72
N PRO A 199 -17.71 -9.17 -21.69
CA PRO A 199 -17.80 -8.84 -23.11
C PRO A 199 -19.23 -8.47 -23.48
N GLU A 200 -19.40 -7.32 -24.12
CA GLU A 200 -20.69 -6.81 -24.56
C GLU A 200 -21.78 -6.86 -23.47
N PRO A 201 -21.56 -6.17 -22.33
CA PRO A 201 -22.47 -6.21 -21.19
C PRO A 201 -23.84 -5.65 -21.58
N LEU A 202 -24.88 -6.05 -20.85
CA LEU A 202 -26.20 -5.42 -20.96
C LEU A 202 -26.10 -3.93 -20.61
N GLU A 203 -26.85 -3.07 -21.30
CA GLU A 203 -26.83 -1.61 -21.12
C GLU A 203 -27.07 -1.21 -19.65
N SER A 204 -28.06 -1.81 -19.00
CA SER A 204 -28.32 -1.60 -17.57
C SER A 204 -27.15 -2.02 -16.67
N PHE A 205 -26.41 -3.06 -17.05
CA PHE A 205 -25.25 -3.51 -16.29
C PHE A 205 -24.01 -2.66 -16.59
N TYR A 206 -23.85 -2.24 -17.84
CA TYR A 206 -22.82 -1.30 -18.24
C TYR A 206 -22.93 0.00 -17.44
N ASP A 207 -24.14 0.55 -17.27
CA ASP A 207 -24.36 1.75 -16.47
C ASP A 207 -23.94 1.54 -15.00
N ILE A 208 -24.26 0.38 -14.42
CA ILE A 208 -23.83 -0.01 -13.06
C ILE A 208 -22.30 -0.11 -12.99
N LEU A 209 -21.65 -0.69 -14.00
CA LEU A 209 -20.20 -0.79 -14.04
C LEU A 209 -19.58 0.63 -14.13
N VAL A 210 -20.05 1.48 -15.03
CA VAL A 210 -19.50 2.83 -15.21
C VAL A 210 -19.70 3.70 -13.97
N SER A 211 -20.81 3.54 -13.24
CA SER A 211 -21.03 4.27 -11.99
C SER A 211 -20.13 3.82 -10.83
N HIS A 212 -19.47 2.66 -10.95
CA HIS A 212 -18.54 2.10 -9.97
C HIS A 212 -17.19 1.79 -10.64
N PRO A 213 -16.39 2.81 -11.00
CA PRO A 213 -15.04 2.59 -11.52
C PRO A 213 -14.15 1.95 -10.43
N PRO A 214 -13.24 1.02 -10.78
CA PRO A 214 -12.29 0.47 -9.83
C PRO A 214 -11.36 1.57 -9.32
N THR A 215 -10.88 1.45 -8.07
CA THR A 215 -9.85 2.35 -7.58
C THR A 215 -8.62 2.26 -8.50
N PRO A 216 -8.12 3.39 -9.03
CA PRO A 216 -6.93 3.40 -9.87
C PRO A 216 -5.70 3.01 -9.04
N TRP A 217 -4.72 2.41 -9.71
CA TRP A 217 -3.42 2.15 -9.09
C TRP A 217 -2.76 3.46 -8.62
N PRO A 218 -1.99 3.44 -7.52
CA PRO A 218 -1.22 4.59 -7.09
C PRO A 218 -0.33 5.06 -8.23
N VAL A 219 -0.48 6.32 -8.60
CA VAL A 219 0.20 6.91 -9.75
C VAL A 219 1.66 7.20 -9.44
N ALA A 220 1.95 7.49 -8.16
CA ALA A 220 3.31 7.64 -7.64
C ALA A 220 3.55 6.72 -6.45
N SER A 221 4.80 6.33 -6.22
CA SER A 221 5.15 5.54 -5.05
C SER A 221 4.79 6.20 -3.72
N ALA A 222 4.89 7.53 -3.63
CA ALA A 222 4.47 8.30 -2.47
C ALA A 222 2.99 8.11 -2.12
N GLN A 223 2.13 7.91 -3.13
CA GLN A 223 0.70 7.68 -2.96
C GLN A 223 0.37 6.26 -2.51
N ALA A 224 1.33 5.34 -2.61
CA ALA A 224 1.19 3.99 -2.07
C ALA A 224 1.46 3.94 -0.54
N PHE A 225 2.04 4.99 0.03
CA PHE A 225 2.18 5.12 1.48
C PHE A 225 0.89 5.69 2.08
N ALA A 226 0.49 5.16 3.25
CA ALA A 226 -0.66 5.68 4.01
C ALA A 226 -0.45 7.10 4.54
N ASP A 227 0.80 7.45 4.87
CA ASP A 227 1.19 8.73 5.45
C ASP A 227 2.33 9.38 4.65
N PRO A 228 2.18 10.63 4.18
CA PRO A 228 3.25 11.40 3.53
C PRO A 228 4.57 11.43 4.31
N LYS A 229 4.53 11.43 5.65
CA LYS A 229 5.75 11.44 6.48
C LYS A 229 6.53 10.13 6.38
N SER A 230 5.84 9.01 6.15
CA SER A 230 6.47 7.71 5.93
C SER A 230 7.25 7.68 4.61
N TYR A 231 6.72 8.34 3.57
CA TYR A 231 7.43 8.50 2.30
C TYR A 231 8.66 9.41 2.46
N GLU A 232 8.56 10.50 3.22
CA GLU A 232 9.68 11.41 3.49
C GLU A 232 10.81 10.72 4.28
N ALA A 233 10.47 9.92 5.29
CA ALA A 233 11.43 9.12 6.06
C ALA A 233 12.14 8.07 5.17
N TYR A 234 11.39 7.34 4.33
CA TYR A 234 11.97 6.44 3.33
C TYR A 234 12.93 7.17 2.38
N ARG A 235 12.52 8.34 1.88
CA ARG A 235 13.34 9.14 0.95
C ARG A 235 14.64 9.60 1.59
N ALA A 236 14.62 9.91 2.89
CA ALA A 236 15.78 10.36 3.66
C ALA A 236 16.78 9.23 3.95
N ASP A 237 16.33 7.98 4.12
CA ASP A 237 17.17 6.84 4.50
C ASP A 237 17.62 5.97 3.32
N ARG A 238 17.29 6.36 2.08
CA ARG A 238 17.61 5.63 0.84
C ARG A 238 19.11 5.32 0.67
N GLU A 239 19.98 6.07 1.31
CA GLU A 239 21.44 5.89 1.25
C GLU A 239 21.94 4.73 2.16
N LYS A 240 21.21 4.41 3.23
CA LYS A 240 21.50 3.29 4.13
C LYS A 240 20.64 2.06 3.83
N ASN A 241 19.44 2.26 3.31
CA ASN A 241 18.54 1.19 2.89
C ASN A 241 18.01 1.48 1.48
N PRO A 242 18.69 1.01 0.42
CA PRO A 242 18.40 1.39 -0.97
C PRO A 242 17.08 0.84 -1.53
N LEU A 243 16.29 0.13 -0.72
CA LEU A 243 15.17 -0.70 -1.14
C LEU A 243 13.82 0.02 -1.02
N HIS A 244 13.04 0.03 -2.09
CA HIS A 244 11.71 0.65 -2.17
C HIS A 244 10.66 -0.20 -1.38
N PRO A 245 9.85 0.37 -0.45
CA PRO A 245 8.98 -0.41 0.45
C PRO A 245 7.73 -1.01 -0.19
N LEU A 246 7.59 -0.95 -1.51
CA LEU A 246 6.50 -1.64 -2.19
C LEU A 246 6.86 -3.12 -2.31
N HIS A 247 6.56 -3.87 -1.24
CA HIS A 247 6.59 -5.32 -1.28
C HIS A 247 5.40 -5.83 -2.09
N THR A 248 5.62 -6.86 -2.91
CA THR A 248 4.53 -7.78 -3.24
C THR A 248 4.07 -8.48 -1.94
N PRO A 249 2.84 -9.03 -1.87
CA PRO A 249 2.39 -9.78 -0.69
C PRO A 249 3.28 -10.98 -0.30
N THR A 250 4.19 -11.38 -1.17
CA THR A 250 5.18 -12.46 -1.00
C THR A 250 6.58 -11.98 -0.60
N GLY A 251 6.75 -10.69 -0.30
CA GLY A 251 8.04 -10.12 0.10
C GLY A 251 9.09 -10.07 -1.01
N HIS A 252 8.67 -10.21 -2.28
CA HIS A 252 9.56 -10.03 -3.43
C HIS A 252 9.56 -8.57 -3.90
N LEU A 253 10.68 -8.15 -4.48
CA LEU A 253 10.93 -6.79 -4.97
C LEU A 253 10.04 -6.49 -6.19
N ALA A 254 9.19 -5.47 -6.09
CA ALA A 254 8.58 -4.87 -7.28
C ALA A 254 9.58 -3.89 -7.90
N GLU A 255 10.46 -4.40 -8.76
CA GLU A 255 11.56 -3.62 -9.38
C GLU A 255 11.09 -2.75 -10.56
N ALA A 256 9.79 -2.70 -10.86
CA ALA A 256 9.26 -1.98 -12.02
C ALA A 256 8.14 -1.01 -11.65
N LEU A 257 8.44 0.30 -11.74
CA LEU A 257 7.40 1.31 -11.87
C LEU A 257 6.65 1.05 -13.20
N SER A 258 5.31 1.02 -13.16
CA SER A 258 4.49 0.96 -14.37
C SER A 258 4.85 2.11 -15.33
N LEU A 259 4.74 1.90 -16.64
CA LEU A 259 4.93 2.95 -17.65
C LEU A 259 4.03 4.17 -17.40
N GLU A 260 2.84 3.95 -16.84
CA GLU A 260 1.93 5.03 -16.43
C GLU A 260 2.50 5.82 -15.24
N ALA A 261 3.09 5.14 -14.25
CA ALA A 261 3.72 5.79 -13.11
C ALA A 261 4.93 6.64 -13.55
N GLN A 262 5.72 6.15 -14.52
CA GLN A 262 6.83 6.90 -15.10
C GLN A 262 6.38 8.17 -15.83
N ARG A 263 5.29 8.09 -16.61
CA ARG A 263 4.73 9.24 -17.33
C ARG A 263 4.18 10.30 -16.37
N ASN A 264 3.42 9.88 -15.37
CA ASN A 264 2.86 10.81 -14.41
C ASN A 264 3.94 11.46 -13.52
N GLU A 265 5.02 10.74 -13.21
CA GLU A 265 6.18 11.33 -12.53
C GLU A 265 6.89 12.36 -13.41
N ALA A 266 6.98 12.12 -14.73
CA ALA A 266 7.49 13.11 -15.68
C ALA A 266 6.60 14.37 -15.72
N ASP A 267 5.28 14.21 -15.80
CA ASP A 267 4.33 15.34 -15.79
C ASP A 267 4.43 16.15 -14.49
N ARG A 268 4.60 15.47 -13.34
CA ARG A 268 4.81 16.12 -12.04
C ARG A 268 6.09 16.95 -12.03
N ILE A 269 7.19 16.43 -12.60
CA ILE A 269 8.48 17.13 -12.71
C ILE A 269 8.34 18.35 -13.61
N ASP A 270 7.65 18.22 -14.75
CA ASP A 270 7.41 19.34 -15.67
C ASP A 270 6.58 20.44 -15.01
N GLN A 271 5.53 20.08 -14.28
CA GLN A 271 4.71 21.02 -13.50
C GLN A 271 5.55 21.74 -12.44
N ALA A 272 6.42 21.01 -11.72
CA ALA A 272 7.33 21.59 -10.73
C ALA A 272 8.33 22.55 -11.37
N ARG A 273 8.87 22.22 -12.55
CA ARG A 273 9.78 23.08 -13.32
C ARG A 273 9.09 24.38 -13.72
N VAL A 274 7.86 24.31 -14.21
CA VAL A 274 7.06 25.49 -14.57
C VAL A 274 6.83 26.39 -13.36
N ASN A 275 6.49 25.80 -12.21
CA ASN A 275 6.28 26.56 -10.98
C ASN A 275 7.57 27.25 -10.49
N LEU A 276 8.72 26.57 -10.58
CA LEU A 276 10.02 27.13 -10.22
C LEU A 276 10.39 28.32 -11.11
N VAL A 277 10.17 28.22 -12.42
CA VAL A 277 10.41 29.33 -13.36
C VAL A 277 9.53 30.53 -13.00
N ARG A 278 8.24 30.29 -12.72
CA ARG A 278 7.32 31.36 -12.28
C ARG A 278 7.78 32.02 -10.98
N GLN A 279 8.28 31.23 -10.03
CA GLN A 279 8.81 31.75 -8.77
C GLN A 279 10.07 32.59 -9.01
N LEU A 280 11.00 32.11 -9.84
CA LEU A 280 12.21 32.86 -10.23
C LEU A 280 11.87 34.20 -10.88
N ASP A 281 10.88 34.23 -11.77
CA ASP A 281 10.45 35.48 -12.39
C ASP A 281 9.85 36.45 -11.37
N SER A 282 9.06 35.94 -10.43
CA SER A 282 8.48 36.75 -9.35
C SER A 282 9.56 37.33 -8.43
N ASP A 283 10.54 36.51 -8.03
CA ASP A 283 11.66 36.93 -7.20
C ASP A 283 12.57 37.92 -7.93
N ARG A 284 12.75 37.76 -9.24
CA ARG A 284 13.48 38.72 -10.08
C ARG A 284 12.82 40.09 -10.07
N VAL A 285 11.50 40.16 -10.25
CA VAL A 285 10.75 41.44 -10.20
C VAL A 285 10.92 42.09 -8.83
N ARG A 286 10.75 41.30 -7.77
CA ARG A 286 10.92 41.78 -6.40
C ARG A 286 12.34 42.31 -6.13
N LEU A 287 13.36 41.64 -6.66
CA LEU A 287 14.74 42.07 -6.52
C LEU A 287 14.98 43.42 -7.19
N ILE A 288 14.46 43.62 -8.41
CA ILE A 288 14.55 44.89 -9.14
C ILE A 288 13.89 46.02 -8.35
N GLU A 289 12.71 45.80 -7.77
CA GLU A 289 12.03 46.79 -6.93
C GLU A 289 12.80 47.14 -5.66
N MET A 290 13.39 46.14 -5.00
CA MET A 290 14.22 46.36 -3.82
C MET A 290 15.51 47.11 -4.16
N GLU A 291 16.19 46.76 -5.25
CA GLU A 291 17.39 47.47 -5.72
C GLU A 291 17.09 48.93 -6.03
N ARG A 292 15.96 49.21 -6.70
CA ARG A 292 15.50 50.58 -6.95
C ARG A 292 15.26 51.33 -5.64
N SER A 293 14.55 50.71 -4.69
CA SER A 293 14.27 51.32 -3.39
C SER A 293 15.54 51.63 -2.60
N VAL A 294 16.52 50.72 -2.65
CA VAL A 294 17.85 50.92 -2.03
C VAL A 294 18.60 52.08 -2.71
N ALA A 295 18.56 52.15 -4.04
CA ALA A 295 19.18 53.25 -4.78
C ALA A 295 18.57 54.60 -4.41
N GLU A 296 17.24 54.68 -4.33
CA GLU A 296 16.52 55.89 -3.90
C GLU A 296 16.84 56.28 -2.46
N ALA A 297 16.89 55.32 -1.53
CA ALA A 297 17.27 55.58 -0.14
C ALA A 297 18.71 56.08 -0.02
N ARG A 298 19.67 55.48 -0.75
CA ARG A 298 21.06 55.93 -0.79
C ARG A 298 21.18 57.35 -1.35
N ALA A 299 20.44 57.68 -2.42
CA ALA A 299 20.42 59.02 -2.98
C ALA A 299 19.88 60.06 -1.97
N LYS A 300 18.84 59.72 -1.21
CA LYS A 300 18.31 60.58 -0.13
C LYS A 300 19.33 60.81 0.99
N ILE A 301 20.04 59.77 1.43
CA ILE A 301 21.09 59.88 2.45
C ILE A 301 22.19 60.81 1.96
N ALA A 302 22.71 60.60 0.75
CA ALA A 302 23.76 61.44 0.17
C ALA A 302 23.33 62.92 0.00
N ALA A 303 22.05 63.18 -0.24
CA ALA A 303 21.51 64.54 -0.32
C ALA A 303 21.39 65.23 1.06
N LEU A 304 21.23 64.48 2.14
CA LEU A 304 21.13 65.01 3.52
C LEU A 304 22.50 65.26 4.17
N GLU A 305 23.53 64.55 3.73
CA GLU A 305 24.91 64.67 4.24
C GLU A 305 25.53 66.09 4.12
N PRO A 306 25.39 66.84 3.01
CA PRO A 306 25.90 68.22 2.92
C PRO A 306 25.09 69.25 3.74
N ALA A 307 23.87 68.93 4.18
CA ALA A 307 23.06 69.81 5.02
C ALA A 307 23.47 69.73 6.51
N ALA A 308 24.04 68.61 6.95
CA ALA A 308 24.52 68.43 8.32
C ALA A 308 25.89 69.09 8.60
N LEU A 309 26.64 69.44 7.55
CA LEU A 309 27.96 70.08 7.64
C LEU A 309 27.93 71.63 7.65
N GLN A 310 26.76 72.25 7.54
CA GLN A 310 26.58 73.70 7.68
C GLN A 310 26.12 74.07 9.09
N VAL A 311 26.99 73.90 10.09
CA VAL A 311 26.83 74.55 11.41
C VAL A 311 27.46 75.94 11.32
N PRO A 312 26.73 77.05 11.56
CA PRO A 312 27.28 78.40 11.42
C PRO A 312 28.33 78.69 12.51
N PRO A 313 29.37 79.51 12.22
CA PRO A 313 30.40 79.82 13.20
C PRO A 313 29.84 80.67 14.35
N ALA A 314 30.14 80.25 15.58
CA ALA A 314 29.78 80.96 16.79
C ALA A 314 30.37 82.38 16.80
N SER A 315 29.51 83.38 16.99
CA SER A 315 29.86 84.79 17.16
C SER A 315 30.72 85.01 18.41
N SER A 316 31.90 85.62 18.26
CA SER A 316 32.77 86.01 19.36
C SER A 316 32.19 87.21 20.14
N PRO A 317 32.18 87.20 21.49
CA PRO A 317 32.00 88.41 22.27
C PRO A 317 33.34 89.09 22.57
N ARG A 318 33.28 90.42 22.58
CA ARG A 318 34.32 91.41 22.86
C ARG A 318 34.73 91.44 24.33
#